data_AF-A0A840R7J0-F1
#
_entry.id   AF-A0A840R7J0-F1
#
_cell.length_a   1.000
_cell.length_b   1.000
_cell.length_c   1.000
_cell.angle_alpha   90.00
_cell.angle_beta   90.00
_cell.angle_gamma   90.00
#
_symmetry.space_group_name_H-M   'P 1'
#
loop_
_entity.id
_entity.type
_entity.pdbx_description
1 polymer ?
#
loop_
_entity_poly.entity_id
_entity_poly.type
_entity_poly.pdbx_seq_one_letter_code
_entity_poly.pdbx_strand_id
1 'polypeptide(L)'
;MNTLTKETARSLEKVINSRITTCYSDDLVAILGAGSESNNEQAVQSWLLSRFANIEVGRKEMLMEYASEVLIQHLDDLRLEVAIGGKSEQKTPQNFIPVKALTESELRCIARAIYLLISNEQSKPYLDALIELALEGDGNTIKKITAWVFTHTQIYTYFPSELTLPLAQRLMHKLKQASESY
;
A
#
# COMPACT_ATOMS: atom_id res chain seq x y z
N MET A 1 -8.17 32.05 -3.22
CA MET A 1 -7.95 30.67 -2.73
C MET A 1 -6.81 30.10 -3.54
N ASN A 2 -5.73 29.63 -2.91
CA ASN A 2 -4.56 29.11 -3.63
C ASN A 2 -4.60 27.58 -3.62
N THR A 3 -5.36 27.00 -4.53
CA THR A 3 -5.38 25.56 -4.77
C THR A 3 -4.03 25.07 -5.28
N LEU A 4 -3.59 23.93 -4.76
CA LEU A 4 -2.36 23.25 -5.19
C LEU A 4 -2.53 22.79 -6.65
N THR A 5 -1.75 23.34 -7.58
CA THR A 5 -1.92 23.08 -9.02
C THR A 5 -1.40 21.69 -9.40
N LYS A 6 -1.93 21.10 -10.49
CA LYS A 6 -1.44 19.81 -11.01
C LYS A 6 0.07 19.79 -11.28
N GLU A 7 0.63 20.92 -11.72
CA GLU A 7 2.08 21.07 -11.94
C GLU A 7 2.86 21.06 -10.62
N THR A 8 2.34 21.70 -9.57
CA THR A 8 2.94 21.63 -8.23
C THR A 8 2.87 20.20 -7.69
N ALA A 9 1.74 19.52 -7.89
CA ALA A 9 1.53 18.14 -7.43
C ALA A 9 2.45 17.13 -8.17
N ARG A 10 2.71 17.32 -9.47
CA ARG A 10 3.70 16.54 -10.24
C ARG A 10 5.15 16.79 -9.79
N SER A 11 5.51 18.03 -9.46
CA SER A 11 6.84 18.34 -8.93
C SER A 11 7.05 17.74 -7.53
N LEU A 12 6.01 17.73 -6.70
CA LEU A 12 6.01 17.07 -5.38
C LEU A 12 6.17 15.55 -5.49
N GLU A 13 5.46 14.91 -6.43
CA GLU A 13 5.53 13.46 -6.65
C GLU A 13 6.94 12.96 -6.95
N LYS A 14 7.69 13.66 -7.82
CA LYS A 14 9.09 13.32 -8.12
C LYS A 14 9.99 13.38 -6.89
N VAL A 15 9.79 14.38 -6.02
CA VAL A 15 10.56 14.54 -4.79
C VAL A 15 10.20 13.45 -3.78
N ILE A 16 8.91 13.14 -3.63
CA ILE A 16 8.40 12.06 -2.78
C ILE A 16 8.98 10.70 -3.21
N ASN A 17 8.91 10.36 -4.49
CA ASN A 17 9.48 9.11 -5.01
C ASN A 17 11.01 9.04 -4.83
N SER A 18 11.70 10.19 -4.76
CA SER A 18 13.14 10.23 -4.49
C SER A 18 13.50 10.13 -3.00
N ARG A 19 12.56 10.42 -2.09
CA ARG A 19 12.76 10.37 -0.62
C ARG A 19 12.24 9.08 0.03
N ILE A 20 11.27 8.40 -0.56
CA ILE A 20 10.85 7.07 -0.07
C ILE A 20 11.82 6.02 -0.63
N THR A 21 12.81 5.63 0.18
CA THR A 21 13.71 4.51 -0.11
C THR A 21 12.97 3.17 0.04
N THR A 22 12.11 2.86 -0.93
CA THR A 22 11.47 1.55 -1.10
C THR A 22 12.10 0.84 -2.29
N CYS A 23 12.31 -0.49 -2.16
CA CYS A 23 12.72 -1.35 -3.28
C CYS A 23 11.64 -1.44 -4.39
N TYR A 24 10.48 -0.84 -4.16
CA TYR A 24 9.23 -0.98 -4.89
C TYR A 24 8.58 0.39 -5.12
N SER A 25 9.29 1.28 -5.83
CA SER A 25 8.86 2.65 -6.15
C SER A 25 7.55 2.73 -6.94
N ASP A 26 7.16 1.63 -7.58
CA ASP A 26 6.03 1.55 -8.51
C ASP A 26 4.71 1.11 -7.87
N ASP A 27 4.70 0.89 -6.54
CA ASP A 27 3.57 0.24 -5.84
C ASP A 27 2.80 1.15 -4.86
N LEU A 28 3.16 2.43 -4.76
CA LEU A 28 2.43 3.41 -3.93
C LEU A 28 0.96 3.59 -4.34
N VAL A 29 0.59 3.36 -5.60
CA VAL A 29 -0.82 3.34 -6.05
C VAL A 29 -1.65 2.35 -5.26
N ALA A 30 -1.08 1.17 -4.94
CA ALA A 30 -1.74 0.14 -4.15
C ALA A 30 -1.76 0.44 -2.64
N ILE A 31 -1.16 1.54 -2.17
CA ILE A 31 -1.19 1.93 -0.75
C ILE A 31 -1.98 3.25 -0.56
N LEU A 32 -1.77 4.21 -1.45
CA LEU A 32 -2.28 5.59 -1.33
C LEU A 32 -3.55 5.86 -2.15
N GLY A 33 -3.84 5.04 -3.16
CA GLY A 33 -4.97 5.27 -4.06
C GLY A 33 -6.32 5.18 -3.35
N ALA A 34 -7.21 6.15 -3.60
CA ALA A 34 -8.62 6.05 -3.25
C ALA A 34 -9.38 5.02 -4.13
N GLY A 35 -8.71 4.49 -5.15
CA GLY A 35 -9.12 3.36 -6.00
C GLY A 35 -9.11 3.74 -7.47
N SER A 36 -9.61 4.93 -7.80
CA SER A 36 -9.76 5.39 -9.18
C SER A 36 -8.45 5.69 -9.92
N GLU A 37 -7.31 5.69 -9.24
CA GLU A 37 -6.02 6.10 -9.78
C GLU A 37 -5.32 4.99 -10.57
N SER A 38 -4.92 5.29 -11.81
CA SER A 38 -4.31 4.29 -12.70
C SER A 38 -2.80 4.09 -12.50
N ASN A 39 -2.14 4.91 -11.69
CA ASN A 39 -0.69 4.87 -11.44
C ASN A 39 -0.30 5.68 -10.18
N ASN A 40 0.99 5.57 -9.79
CA ASN A 40 1.53 6.29 -8.63
C ASN A 40 1.45 7.81 -8.77
N GLU A 41 1.64 8.37 -9.98
CA GLU A 41 1.51 9.82 -10.20
C GLU A 41 0.12 10.29 -9.76
N GLN A 42 -0.94 9.63 -10.21
CA GLN A 42 -2.31 9.97 -9.84
C GLN A 42 -2.59 9.71 -8.35
N ALA A 43 -2.14 8.59 -7.78
CA ALA A 43 -2.37 8.28 -6.37
C ALA A 43 -1.69 9.29 -5.43
N VAL A 44 -0.43 9.64 -5.70
CA VAL A 44 0.30 10.65 -4.93
C VAL A 44 -0.34 12.04 -5.12
N GLN A 45 -0.76 12.41 -6.33
CA GLN A 45 -1.47 13.67 -6.57
C GLN A 45 -2.82 13.74 -5.83
N SER A 46 -3.63 12.68 -5.87
CA SER A 46 -4.91 12.60 -5.15
C SER A 46 -4.71 12.65 -3.64
N TRP A 47 -3.74 11.90 -3.13
CA TRP A 47 -3.36 11.88 -1.71
C TRP A 47 -2.91 13.26 -1.22
N LEU A 48 -2.02 13.93 -1.98
CA LEU A 48 -1.57 15.30 -1.70
C LEU A 48 -2.74 16.28 -1.69
N LEU A 49 -3.60 16.25 -2.72
CA LEU A 49 -4.76 17.13 -2.79
C LEU A 49 -5.72 16.91 -1.61
N SER A 50 -5.96 15.66 -1.22
CA SER A 50 -6.87 15.33 -0.11
C SER A 50 -6.42 15.93 1.24
N ARG A 51 -5.11 15.99 1.49
CA ARG A 51 -4.52 16.48 2.76
C ARG A 51 -4.12 17.95 2.73
N PHE A 52 -3.82 18.50 1.55
CA PHE A 52 -3.12 19.78 1.41
C PHE A 52 -3.83 20.81 0.51
N ALA A 53 -5.09 20.58 0.12
CA ALA A 53 -5.88 21.50 -0.71
C ALA A 53 -5.95 22.95 -0.19
N ASN A 54 -5.89 23.16 1.13
CA ASN A 54 -6.15 24.45 1.80
C ASN A 54 -4.91 25.06 2.48
N ILE A 55 -3.70 24.80 1.97
CA ILE A 55 -2.47 25.30 2.61
C ILE A 55 -2.29 26.82 2.47
N GLU A 56 -1.97 27.45 3.60
CA GLU A 56 -1.61 28.87 3.68
C GLU A 56 -0.29 29.19 2.98
N VAL A 57 -0.23 30.39 2.39
CA VAL A 57 0.84 30.80 1.46
C VAL A 57 2.24 30.67 2.05
N GLY A 58 2.43 30.95 3.35
CA GLY A 58 3.72 30.86 4.03
C GLY A 58 4.29 29.45 4.20
N ARG A 59 3.46 28.39 4.08
CA ARG A 59 3.93 26.99 4.13
C ARG A 59 4.29 26.42 2.76
N LYS A 60 4.10 27.19 1.67
CA LYS A 60 4.30 26.69 0.30
C LYS A 60 5.76 26.35 -0.02
N GLU A 61 6.71 27.02 0.63
CA GLU A 61 8.15 26.80 0.45
C GLU A 61 8.64 25.53 1.18
N MET A 62 8.10 25.25 2.38
CA MET A 62 8.38 24.02 3.14
C MET A 62 7.47 22.83 2.78
N LEU A 63 6.54 23.04 1.83
CA LEU A 63 5.51 22.06 1.46
C LEU A 63 6.08 20.70 1.06
N MET A 64 7.24 20.68 0.39
CA MET A 64 7.84 19.44 -0.09
C MET A 64 8.35 18.55 1.05
N GLU A 65 9.02 19.17 2.03
CA GLU A 65 9.60 18.43 3.15
C GLU A 65 8.50 17.96 4.09
N TYR A 66 7.56 18.85 4.40
CA TYR A 66 6.38 18.53 5.20
C TYR A 66 5.51 17.44 4.57
N ALA A 67 5.26 17.48 3.26
CA ALA A 67 4.50 16.42 2.58
C ALA A 67 5.24 15.07 2.60
N SER A 68 6.57 15.08 2.50
CA SER A 68 7.40 13.86 2.62
C SER A 68 7.34 13.28 4.03
N GLU A 69 7.44 14.11 5.06
CA GLU A 69 7.34 13.70 6.48
C GLU A 69 5.96 13.12 6.79
N VAL A 70 4.89 13.80 6.40
CA VAL A 70 3.50 13.33 6.60
C VAL A 70 3.23 12.01 5.86
N LEU A 71 3.88 11.78 4.70
CA LEU A 71 3.75 10.52 3.98
C LEU A 71 4.55 9.38 4.63
N ILE A 72 5.75 9.65 5.13
CA ILE A 72 6.53 8.68 5.92
C ILE A 72 5.75 8.27 7.17
N GLN A 73 5.27 9.25 7.95
CA GLN A 73 4.45 9.00 9.13
C GLN A 73 3.21 8.17 8.78
N HIS A 74 2.50 8.51 7.70
CA HIS A 74 1.33 7.74 7.26
C HIS A 74 1.64 6.29 6.89
N LEU A 75 2.80 6.03 6.25
CA LEU A 75 3.23 4.66 5.95
C LEU A 75 3.61 3.89 7.24
N ASP A 76 4.19 4.57 8.22
CA ASP A 76 4.55 3.97 9.51
C ASP A 76 3.31 3.70 10.39
N ASP A 77 2.30 4.57 10.34
CA ASP A 77 0.98 4.34 10.95
C ASP A 77 0.32 3.08 10.34
N LEU A 78 0.33 2.95 9.00
CA LEU A 78 -0.20 1.76 8.31
C LEU A 78 0.57 0.47 8.66
N ARG A 79 1.91 0.55 8.76
CA ARG A 79 2.74 -0.58 9.24
C ARG A 79 2.38 -0.97 10.67
N LEU A 80 2.13 0.01 11.54
CA LEU A 80 1.74 -0.22 12.93
C LEU A 80 0.35 -0.88 13.00
N GLU A 81 -0.65 -0.42 12.23
CA GLU A 81 -1.96 -1.07 12.12
C GLU A 81 -1.86 -2.54 11.69
N VAL A 82 -1.05 -2.81 10.66
CA VAL A 82 -0.75 -4.16 10.16
C VAL A 82 -0.06 -5.01 11.22
N ALA A 83 0.96 -4.46 11.89
CA ALA A 83 1.73 -5.15 12.92
C ALA A 83 0.91 -5.46 14.18
N ILE A 84 0.00 -4.58 14.60
CA ILE A 84 -0.97 -4.85 15.67
C ILE A 84 -1.93 -5.96 15.23
N GLY A 85 -2.27 -6.03 13.95
CA GLY A 85 -3.17 -7.05 13.39
C GLY A 85 -4.63 -6.67 13.57
N GLY A 86 -4.95 -5.38 13.49
CA GLY A 86 -6.33 -4.91 13.46
C GLY A 86 -7.10 -5.60 12.33
N LYS A 87 -8.28 -6.15 12.63
CA LYS A 87 -9.16 -6.69 11.60
C LYS A 87 -9.88 -5.52 10.93
N SER A 88 -9.37 -5.01 9.81
CA SER A 88 -10.18 -4.12 8.96
C SER A 88 -11.45 -4.89 8.55
N GLU A 89 -12.61 -4.33 8.87
CA GLU A 89 -13.89 -4.90 8.49
C GLU A 89 -13.97 -4.96 6.97
N GLN A 90 -14.26 -6.14 6.43
CA GLN A 90 -14.46 -6.29 5.00
C GLN A 90 -15.69 -5.47 4.60
N LYS A 91 -15.47 -4.41 3.80
CA LYS A 91 -16.58 -3.76 3.08
C LYS A 91 -17.32 -4.84 2.30
N THR A 92 -18.58 -5.08 2.63
CA THR A 92 -19.41 -6.04 1.92
C THR A 92 -19.45 -5.66 0.43
N PRO A 93 -19.13 -6.57 -0.51
CA PRO A 93 -19.18 -6.25 -1.93
C PRO A 93 -20.60 -5.80 -2.30
N GLN A 94 -20.71 -4.64 -2.93
CA GLN A 94 -22.00 -4.09 -3.32
C GLN A 94 -22.48 -4.76 -4.62
N ASN A 95 -23.67 -5.36 -4.60
CA ASN A 95 -24.17 -6.23 -5.68
C ASN A 95 -24.34 -5.56 -7.06
N PHE A 96 -24.36 -4.22 -7.14
CA PHE A 96 -24.42 -3.46 -8.39
C PHE A 96 -23.04 -3.23 -9.03
N ILE A 97 -21.99 -3.69 -8.33
CA ILE A 97 -20.55 -3.55 -8.49
C ILE A 97 -19.82 -4.50 -9.47
N PRO A 98 -19.86 -4.42 -10.82
CA PRO A 98 -19.27 -5.43 -11.71
C PRO A 98 -17.84 -5.87 -11.34
N VAL A 99 -17.72 -7.15 -10.96
CA VAL A 99 -16.48 -7.77 -10.45
C VAL A 99 -15.44 -7.89 -11.57
N LYS A 100 -14.47 -6.96 -11.60
CA LYS A 100 -13.30 -7.03 -12.48
C LYS A 100 -12.25 -7.95 -11.88
N ALA A 101 -11.85 -9.00 -12.61
CA ALA A 101 -10.68 -9.79 -12.25
C ALA A 101 -9.40 -8.93 -12.36
N LEU A 102 -8.54 -9.03 -11.34
CA LEU A 102 -7.24 -8.35 -11.34
C LEU A 102 -6.28 -9.04 -12.31
N THR A 103 -5.53 -8.22 -13.05
CA THR A 103 -4.41 -8.66 -13.89
C THR A 103 -3.25 -9.16 -13.03
N GLU A 104 -2.36 -9.98 -13.61
CA GLU A 104 -1.14 -10.44 -12.92
C GLU A 104 -0.28 -9.26 -12.43
N SER A 105 -0.24 -8.15 -13.20
CA SER A 105 0.42 -6.90 -12.81
C SER A 105 -0.21 -6.25 -11.58
N GLU A 106 -1.55 -6.18 -11.50
CA GLU A 106 -2.26 -5.64 -10.33
C GLU A 106 -2.05 -6.54 -9.09
N LEU A 107 -2.11 -7.87 -9.26
CA LEU A 107 -1.86 -8.84 -8.18
C LEU A 107 -0.42 -8.73 -7.64
N ARG A 108 0.57 -8.59 -8.52
CA ARG A 108 1.99 -8.43 -8.14
C ARG A 108 2.25 -7.06 -7.52
N CYS A 109 1.52 -6.02 -7.92
CA CYS A 109 1.56 -4.70 -7.30
C CYS A 109 1.08 -4.76 -5.85
N ILE A 110 -0.11 -5.35 -5.62
CA ILE A 110 -0.64 -5.61 -4.27
C ILE A 110 0.33 -6.45 -3.44
N ALA A 111 0.93 -7.51 -4.01
CA ALA A 111 1.87 -8.36 -3.28
C ALA A 111 3.13 -7.62 -2.79
N ARG A 112 3.70 -6.74 -3.63
CA ARG A 112 4.84 -5.88 -3.25
C ARG A 112 4.45 -4.83 -2.21
N ALA A 113 3.27 -4.22 -2.37
CA ALA A 113 2.73 -3.26 -1.40
C ALA A 113 2.43 -3.89 -0.03
N ILE A 114 1.84 -5.10 0.00
CA ILE A 114 1.67 -5.88 1.22
C ILE A 114 3.03 -6.13 1.88
N TYR A 115 4.01 -6.64 1.12
CA TYR A 115 5.35 -6.92 1.66
C TYR A 115 5.98 -5.67 2.29
N LEU A 116 5.85 -4.49 1.66
CA LEU A 116 6.33 -3.21 2.20
C LEU A 116 5.65 -2.78 3.52
N LEU A 117 4.39 -3.20 3.75
CA LEU A 117 3.64 -2.93 4.98
C LEU A 117 3.91 -3.95 6.10
N ILE A 118 4.30 -5.19 5.78
CA ILE A 118 4.71 -6.19 6.79
C ILE A 118 6.22 -6.19 7.08
N SER A 119 7.06 -5.66 6.17
CA SER A 119 8.50 -5.64 6.34
C SER A 119 8.99 -4.44 7.16
N ASN A 120 9.73 -4.73 8.23
CA ASN A 120 10.70 -3.82 8.82
C ASN A 120 12.11 -4.21 8.33
N GLU A 121 12.97 -3.24 8.05
CA GLU A 121 14.28 -3.48 7.43
C GLU A 121 15.16 -4.45 8.22
N GLN A 122 15.10 -4.37 9.54
CA GLN A 122 15.87 -5.21 10.46
C GLN A 122 15.39 -6.67 10.50
N SER A 123 14.19 -6.97 9.97
CA SER A 123 13.55 -8.29 10.10
C SER A 123 13.32 -9.02 8.77
N LYS A 124 13.76 -8.46 7.62
CA LYS A 124 13.50 -9.03 6.28
C LYS A 124 13.83 -10.54 6.15
N PRO A 125 15.00 -11.06 6.57
CA PRO A 125 15.31 -12.49 6.41
C PRO A 125 14.42 -13.42 7.26
N TYR A 126 14.05 -12.98 8.47
CA TYR A 126 13.12 -13.72 9.34
C TYR A 126 11.71 -13.73 8.76
N LEU A 127 11.27 -12.58 8.21
CA LEU A 127 9.98 -12.45 7.55
C LEU A 127 9.88 -13.31 6.29
N ASP A 128 10.93 -13.32 5.46
CA ASP A 128 10.98 -14.19 4.27
C ASP A 128 10.88 -15.67 4.66
N ALA A 129 11.56 -16.10 5.73
CA ALA A 129 11.46 -17.46 6.26
C ALA A 129 10.07 -17.79 6.83
N LEU A 130 9.41 -16.86 7.53
CA LEU A 130 8.02 -17.05 7.97
C LEU A 130 7.04 -17.12 6.79
N ILE A 131 7.28 -16.38 5.71
CA ILE A 131 6.44 -16.43 4.50
C ILE A 131 6.67 -17.74 3.75
N GLU A 132 7.91 -18.22 3.67
CA GLU A 132 8.25 -19.54 3.12
C GLU A 132 7.52 -20.67 3.86
N LEU A 133 7.42 -20.56 5.19
CA LEU A 133 6.74 -21.51 6.07
C LEU A 133 5.21 -21.41 6.00
N ALA A 134 4.65 -20.21 5.95
CA ALA A 134 3.20 -19.97 6.06
C ALA A 134 2.46 -20.00 4.71
N LEU A 135 3.15 -19.76 3.59
CA LEU A 135 2.57 -19.74 2.25
C LEU A 135 3.10 -20.90 1.39
N GLU A 136 2.16 -21.70 0.90
CA GLU A 136 2.42 -22.75 -0.09
C GLU A 136 2.76 -22.16 -1.48
N GLY A 137 3.44 -22.97 -2.30
CA GLY A 137 3.77 -22.64 -3.69
C GLY A 137 5.25 -22.32 -3.92
N ASP A 138 5.64 -22.31 -5.20
CA ASP A 138 7.04 -22.20 -5.64
C ASP A 138 7.49 -20.77 -5.97
N GLY A 139 8.77 -20.50 -5.73
CA GLY A 139 9.44 -19.25 -6.08
C GLY A 139 9.67 -18.33 -4.89
N ASN A 140 10.00 -17.06 -5.17
CA ASN A 140 10.37 -16.08 -4.15
C ASN A 140 9.16 -15.56 -3.35
N THR A 141 9.44 -14.88 -2.23
CA THR A 141 8.46 -14.26 -1.33
C THR A 141 7.32 -13.54 -2.07
N ILE A 142 7.66 -12.69 -3.05
CA ILE A 142 6.66 -11.92 -3.82
C ILE A 142 5.77 -12.83 -4.68
N LYS A 143 6.29 -13.90 -5.28
CA LYS A 143 5.46 -14.89 -6.00
C LYS A 143 4.49 -15.60 -5.06
N LYS A 144 4.94 -16.02 -3.88
CA LYS A 144 4.08 -16.66 -2.86
C LYS A 144 2.97 -15.73 -2.39
N ILE A 145 3.30 -14.47 -2.07
CA ILE A 145 2.29 -13.46 -1.73
C ILE A 145 1.34 -13.22 -2.91
N THR A 146 1.83 -13.15 -4.16
CA THR A 146 0.98 -12.96 -5.35
C THR A 146 -0.03 -14.10 -5.52
N ALA A 147 0.39 -15.36 -5.37
CA ALA A 147 -0.48 -16.52 -5.42
C ALA A 147 -1.49 -16.54 -4.25
N TRP A 148 -1.05 -16.15 -3.05
CA TRP A 148 -1.94 -16.00 -1.90
C TRP A 148 -2.97 -14.88 -2.11
N VAL A 149 -2.57 -13.71 -2.63
CA VAL A 149 -3.50 -12.62 -2.97
C VAL A 149 -4.55 -13.10 -3.98
N PHE A 150 -4.14 -13.80 -5.05
CA PHE A 150 -5.05 -14.34 -6.07
C PHE A 150 -6.17 -15.21 -5.48
N THR A 151 -5.84 -16.11 -4.54
CA THR A 151 -6.84 -16.98 -3.88
C THR A 151 -7.82 -16.22 -2.96
N HIS A 152 -7.50 -14.98 -2.59
CA HIS A 152 -8.33 -14.14 -1.73
C HIS A 152 -9.10 -13.05 -2.48
N THR A 153 -8.64 -12.63 -3.67
CA THR A 153 -9.21 -11.50 -4.44
C THR A 153 -10.61 -11.72 -5.00
N GLN A 154 -11.12 -12.96 -5.08
CA GLN A 154 -12.49 -13.23 -5.56
C GLN A 154 -13.60 -12.59 -4.70
N ILE A 155 -13.27 -12.19 -3.46
CA ILE A 155 -14.19 -11.57 -2.50
C ILE A 155 -14.13 -10.03 -2.58
N TYR A 156 -13.16 -9.50 -3.32
CA TYR A 156 -12.71 -8.11 -3.22
C TYR A 156 -12.81 -7.40 -4.56
N THR A 157 -13.66 -6.38 -4.65
CA THR A 157 -13.71 -5.50 -5.83
C THR A 157 -14.02 -4.04 -5.41
N TYR A 158 -13.46 -3.00 -6.05
CA TYR A 158 -12.90 -3.05 -7.41
C TYR A 158 -11.64 -2.25 -7.73
N PHE A 159 -10.79 -1.91 -6.75
CA PHE A 159 -9.48 -1.33 -7.02
C PHE A 159 -8.34 -1.92 -6.16
N PRO A 160 -7.10 -2.07 -6.68
CA PRO A 160 -5.99 -2.69 -5.96
C PRO A 160 -5.72 -2.10 -4.57
N SER A 161 -5.83 -0.77 -4.43
CA SER A 161 -5.50 -0.05 -3.20
C SER A 161 -6.45 -0.34 -2.04
N GLU A 162 -7.74 -0.56 -2.32
CA GLU A 162 -8.72 -0.94 -1.30
C GLU A 162 -8.42 -2.31 -0.67
N LEU A 163 -7.61 -3.14 -1.34
CA LEU A 163 -7.36 -4.52 -0.93
C LEU A 163 -6.09 -4.68 -0.11
N THR A 164 -5.08 -3.85 -0.38
CA THR A 164 -3.73 -3.99 0.17
C THR A 164 -3.71 -3.99 1.69
N LEU A 165 -4.34 -3.01 2.35
CA LEU A 165 -4.32 -2.93 3.82
C LEU A 165 -5.08 -4.10 4.49
N PRO A 166 -6.33 -4.45 4.11
CA PRO A 166 -7.00 -5.65 4.63
C PRO A 166 -6.24 -6.95 4.37
N LEU A 167 -5.60 -7.10 3.19
CA LEU A 167 -4.80 -8.27 2.87
C LEU A 167 -3.49 -8.31 3.66
N ALA A 168 -2.83 -7.18 3.88
CA ALA A 168 -1.62 -7.09 4.71
C ALA A 168 -1.90 -7.48 6.17
N GLN A 169 -2.98 -6.96 6.77
CA GLN A 169 -3.42 -7.35 8.11
C GLN A 169 -3.71 -8.85 8.22
N ARG A 170 -4.40 -9.43 7.22
CA ARG A 170 -4.70 -10.87 7.17
C ARG A 170 -3.45 -11.73 7.00
N LEU A 171 -2.50 -11.30 6.16
CA LEU A 171 -1.23 -12.01 6.01
C LEU A 171 -0.42 -11.94 7.31
N MET A 172 -0.32 -10.77 7.93
CA MET A 172 0.40 -10.61 9.20
C MET A 172 -0.19 -11.48 10.32
N HIS A 173 -1.52 -11.58 10.41
CA HIS A 173 -2.19 -12.52 11.33
C HIS A 173 -1.78 -13.97 11.05
N LYS A 174 -1.78 -14.39 9.78
CA LYS A 174 -1.35 -15.75 9.40
C LYS A 174 0.12 -16.02 9.72
N LEU A 175 1.00 -15.04 9.53
CA LEU A 175 2.42 -15.14 9.88
C LEU A 175 2.65 -15.25 11.40
N LYS A 176 1.90 -14.48 12.22
CA LYS A 176 1.92 -14.63 13.68
C LYS A 176 1.54 -16.04 14.12
N GLN A 177 0.43 -16.58 13.60
CA GLN A 177 -0.01 -17.94 13.90
C GLN A 177 1.03 -19.01 13.53
N ALA A 178 1.72 -18.84 12.39
CA ALA A 178 2.82 -19.72 12.01
C ALA A 178 4.01 -19.62 12.99
N SER A 179 4.37 -18.40 13.43
CA SER A 179 5.45 -18.17 14.41
C SER A 179 5.13 -18.63 15.83
N GLU A 180 3.85 -18.82 16.18
CA GLU A 180 3.40 -19.37 17.47
C GLU A 180 3.31 -20.91 17.44
N SER A 181 3.39 -21.53 16.26
CA SER A 181 3.23 -22.97 16.04
C SER A 181 4.56 -23.72 15.84
N TYR A 182 5.70 -23.01 15.87
CA TYR A 182 7.05 -23.49 15.59
C TYR A 182 8.07 -22.93 16.58
#